data_AF-A0A1Y1X9H0-F1
#
_entry.id   AF-A0A1Y1X9H0-F1
#
_cell.length_a   1.000
_cell.length_b   1.000
_cell.length_c   1.000
_cell.angle_alpha   90.00
_cell.angle_beta   90.00
_cell.angle_gamma   90.00
#
_symmetry.space_group_name_H-M   'P 1'
#
loop_
_entity.id
_entity.type
_entity.pdbx_description
1 polymer ?
#
loop_
_entity_poly.entity_id
_entity_poly.type
_entity_poly.pdbx_seq_one_letter_code
_entity_poly.pdbx_strand_id
1 'polypeptide(L)'
;ICTHLLSKKIAKTEKFLIGISLCKHIIHYDWLSFSYNAGRMLDESFFPLIDKINEKEFSFSLQESLNRSKQKKLLENMTFIITPNVFPSRVVLSRIISSAGGNVNILYL
;
A
#
# COMPACT_ATOMS: atom_id res chain seq x y z
N ILE A 1 6.35 12.10 -3.22
CA ILE A 1 5.91 11.27 -2.07
C ILE A 1 4.39 11.23 -2.11
N CYS A 2 3.78 10.04 -2.02
CA CYS A 2 2.33 9.89 -1.91
C CYS A 2 1.93 9.87 -0.43
N THR A 3 1.06 10.78 0.00
CA THR A 3 0.58 10.82 1.40
C THR A 3 -0.74 10.08 1.58
N HIS A 4 -1.59 10.05 0.55
CA HIS A 4 -2.94 9.49 0.56
C HIS A 4 -3.15 8.50 -0.59
N LEU A 5 -3.62 7.31 -0.27
CA LEU A 5 -4.18 6.38 -1.25
C LEU A 5 -5.67 6.23 -0.99
N LEU A 6 -6.47 6.58 -2.00
CA LEU A 6 -7.92 6.47 -1.95
C LEU A 6 -8.36 5.18 -2.64
N SER A 7 -9.22 4.40 -1.99
CA SER A 7 -9.77 3.18 -2.59
C SER A 7 -11.19 2.90 -2.08
N LYS A 8 -11.95 2.08 -2.83
CA LYS A 8 -13.24 1.53 -2.37
C LYS A 8 -13.09 0.21 -1.60
N LYS A 9 -11.99 -0.50 -1.86
CA LYS A 9 -11.73 -1.86 -1.37
C LYS A 9 -10.23 -2.13 -1.24
N ILE A 10 -9.88 -3.16 -0.49
CA ILE A 10 -8.51 -3.70 -0.51
C ILE A 10 -8.26 -4.31 -1.88
N ALA A 11 -7.11 -3.98 -2.48
CA ALA A 11 -6.76 -4.43 -3.82
C ALA A 11 -5.31 -4.93 -3.86
N LYS A 12 -5.04 -5.89 -4.75
CA LYS A 12 -3.68 -6.41 -5.01
C LYS A 12 -3.01 -5.73 -6.20
N THR A 13 -3.23 -4.41 -6.35
CA THR A 13 -2.59 -3.61 -7.41
C THR A 13 -1.24 -3.08 -6.97
N GLU A 14 -0.36 -2.76 -7.93
CA GLU A 14 0.95 -2.13 -7.66
C GLU A 14 0.80 -0.90 -6.76
N LYS A 15 -0.15 -0.01 -7.07
CA LYS A 15 -0.41 1.21 -6.29
C LYS A 15 -0.79 0.91 -4.84
N PHE A 16 -1.65 -0.08 -4.62
CA PHE A 16 -2.11 -0.42 -3.27
C PHE A 16 -0.98 -1.04 -2.44
N LEU A 17 -0.23 -1.97 -3.03
CA LEU A 17 0.89 -2.65 -2.35
C LEU A 17 2.02 -1.66 -2.00
N ILE A 18 2.38 -0.76 -2.93
CA ILE A 18 3.30 0.35 -2.66
C ILE A 18 2.71 1.29 -1.59
N GLY A 19 1.41 1.58 -1.68
CA GLY A 19 0.70 2.45 -0.77
C GLY A 19 0.77 1.99 0.69
N ILE A 20 0.61 0.69 0.97
CA ILE A 20 0.69 0.14 2.33
C ILE A 20 2.05 0.44 2.97
N SER A 21 3.13 0.44 2.17
CA SER A 21 4.49 0.68 2.66
C SER A 21 4.85 2.15 2.81
N LEU A 22 4.21 3.06 2.06
CA LEU A 22 4.65 4.45 1.95
C LEU A 22 3.62 5.51 2.37
N CYS A 23 2.33 5.24 2.18
CA CYS A 23 1.29 6.23 2.42
C CYS A 23 1.03 6.40 3.92
N LYS A 24 0.76 7.64 4.33
CA LYS A 24 0.32 7.95 5.69
C LYS A 24 -1.14 7.53 5.90
N HIS A 25 -1.95 7.67 4.85
CA HIS A 25 -3.38 7.41 4.87
C HIS A 25 -3.77 6.49 3.70
N ILE A 26 -4.39 5.35 4.02
CA ILE A 26 -5.14 4.54 3.05
C ILE A 26 -6.59 4.58 3.49
N ILE A 27 -7.42 5.33 2.75
CA ILE A 27 -8.76 5.73 3.19
C ILE A 27 -9.78 5.56 2.07
N HIS A 28 -11.05 5.61 2.45
CA HIS A 28 -12.15 5.53 1.50
C HIS A 28 -12.18 6.78 0.60
N TYR A 29 -12.48 6.61 -0.69
CA TYR A 29 -12.47 7.72 -1.66
C TYR A 29 -13.50 8.81 -1.35
N ASP A 30 -14.53 8.50 -0.56
CA ASP A 30 -15.51 9.50 -0.12
C ASP A 30 -14.84 10.68 0.61
N TRP A 31 -13.70 10.46 1.27
CA TRP A 31 -12.94 11.55 1.90
C TRP A 31 -12.72 12.72 0.94
N LEU A 32 -12.39 12.46 -0.33
CA LEU A 32 -12.16 13.49 -1.33
C LEU A 32 -13.45 14.23 -1.69
N SER A 33 -14.54 13.50 -1.91
CA SER A 33 -15.85 14.09 -2.25
C SER A 33 -16.38 14.96 -1.12
N PHE A 34 -16.32 14.48 0.13
CA PHE A 34 -16.77 15.23 1.30
C PHE A 34 -15.86 16.42 1.61
N SER A 35 -14.54 16.27 1.46
CA SER A 35 -13.59 17.38 1.61
C SER A 35 -13.82 18.47 0.58
N TYR A 36 -14.08 18.09 -0.68
CA TYR A 36 -14.41 19.02 -1.74
C TYR A 36 -15.67 19.82 -1.40
N ASN A 37 -16.76 19.13 -1.00
CA ASN A 37 -18.02 19.78 -0.64
C ASN A 37 -17.88 20.69 0.61
N ALA A 38 -17.02 20.34 1.55
CA ALA A 38 -16.75 21.15 2.73
C ALA A 38 -15.82 22.35 2.46
N GLY A 39 -15.23 22.44 1.27
CA GLY A 39 -14.24 23.47 0.93
C GLY A 39 -12.92 23.36 1.70
N ARG A 40 -12.66 22.21 2.34
CA ARG A 40 -11.44 21.95 3.13
C ARG A 40 -11.14 20.46 3.23
N MET A 41 -9.88 20.11 3.47
CA MET A 41 -9.52 18.72 3.79
C MET A 41 -10.11 18.35 5.15
N LEU A 42 -10.94 17.30 5.17
CA LEU A 42 -11.50 16.75 6.40
C LEU A 42 -10.48 15.82 7.06
N ASP A 43 -10.68 15.52 8.34
CA ASP A 43 -9.86 14.54 9.05
C ASP A 43 -10.04 13.15 8.43
N GLU A 44 -8.92 12.53 8.05
CA GLU A 44 -8.88 11.23 7.37
C GLU A 44 -9.42 10.08 8.24
N SER A 45 -9.38 10.24 9.57
CA SER A 45 -9.82 9.22 10.53
C SER A 45 -11.32 8.91 10.45
N PHE A 46 -12.13 9.84 9.92
CA PHE A 46 -13.56 9.64 9.67
C PHE A 46 -13.86 8.83 8.40
N PHE A 47 -12.85 8.53 7.58
CA PHE A 47 -13.03 7.85 6.29
C PHE A 47 -12.19 6.57 6.18
N PRO A 48 -12.19 5.68 7.19
CA PRO A 48 -11.38 4.48 7.16
C PRO A 48 -11.76 3.58 5.97
N LEU A 49 -10.77 2.98 5.31
CA LEU A 49 -11.04 1.90 4.36
C LEU A 49 -11.34 0.61 5.12
N ILE A 50 -12.61 0.27 5.27
CA ILE A 50 -13.06 -0.96 5.93
C ILE A 50 -13.55 -1.95 4.88
N ASP A 51 -12.88 -3.10 4.78
CA ASP A 51 -13.22 -4.14 3.82
C ASP A 51 -13.14 -5.52 4.48
N LYS A 52 -14.20 -5.86 5.23
CA LYS A 52 -14.26 -7.09 6.01
C LYS A 52 -14.22 -8.36 5.18
N ILE A 53 -14.61 -8.28 3.91
CA ILE A 53 -14.57 -9.42 2.98
C ILE A 53 -13.11 -9.74 2.65
N ASN A 54 -12.34 -8.76 2.18
CA ASN A 54 -10.94 -8.98 1.83
C ASN A 54 -10.03 -9.15 3.06
N GLU A 55 -10.32 -8.48 4.19
CA GLU A 55 -9.60 -8.73 5.45
C GLU A 55 -9.74 -10.20 5.88
N LYS A 56 -10.95 -10.77 5.75
CA LYS A 56 -11.20 -12.19 6.02
C LYS A 56 -10.53 -13.09 4.99
N GLU A 57 -10.66 -12.79 3.70
CA GLU A 57 -10.06 -13.57 2.61
C GLU A 57 -8.53 -13.67 2.75
N PHE A 58 -7.86 -12.54 3.04
CA PHE A 58 -6.41 -12.50 3.19
C PHE A 58 -5.93 -12.75 4.62
N SER A 59 -6.84 -13.01 5.56
CA SER A 59 -6.53 -13.30 6.96
C SER A 59 -5.64 -12.24 7.62
N PHE A 60 -5.97 -10.96 7.42
CA PHE A 60 -5.20 -9.84 7.95
C PHE A 60 -6.09 -8.65 8.31
N SER A 61 -5.55 -7.70 9.09
CA SER A 61 -6.15 -6.38 9.25
C SER A 61 -5.35 -5.32 8.49
N LEU A 62 -6.04 -4.49 7.71
CA LEU A 62 -5.42 -3.35 7.03
C LEU A 62 -4.93 -2.33 8.06
N GLN A 63 -5.74 -2.01 9.06
CA GLN A 63 -5.39 -1.04 10.10
C GLN A 63 -4.12 -1.46 10.86
N GLU A 64 -4.02 -2.72 11.24
CA GLU A 64 -2.84 -3.24 11.92
C GLU A 64 -1.61 -3.21 11.00
N SER A 65 -1.77 -3.55 9.72
CA SER A 65 -0.69 -3.48 8.73
C SER A 65 -0.14 -2.07 8.54
N LEU A 66 -1.01 -1.05 8.54
CA LEU A 66 -0.62 0.36 8.49
C LEU A 66 0.08 0.81 9.78
N ASN A 67 -0.32 0.28 10.94
CA ASN A 67 0.37 0.57 12.19
C ASN A 67 1.78 -0.03 12.21
N ARG A 68 1.94 -1.27 11.74
CA ARG A 68 3.25 -1.92 11.61
C ARG A 68 4.16 -1.21 10.60
N SER A 69 3.63 -0.78 9.45
CA SER A 69 4.44 -0.11 8.42
C SER A 69 5.01 1.24 8.87
N LYS A 70 4.34 1.91 9.83
CA LYS A 70 4.86 3.14 10.48
C LYS A 70 6.03 2.87 11.42
N GLN A 71 6.12 1.67 11.99
CA GLN A 71 7.15 1.31 12.96
C GLN A 71 8.42 0.82 12.27
N LYS A 72 8.27 0.02 11.21
CA LYS A 72 9.40 -0.58 10.49
C LYS A 72 9.02 -0.85 9.04
N LYS A 73 9.99 -0.68 8.14
CA LYS A 73 9.88 -1.12 6.74
C LYS A 73 9.83 -2.65 6.68
N LEU A 74 8.82 -3.20 6.01
CA LEU A 74 8.52 -4.64 6.01
C LEU A 74 9.69 -5.51 5.53
N LEU A 75 10.41 -5.06 4.52
CA LEU A 75 11.49 -5.80 3.86
C LEU A 75 12.88 -5.22 4.15
N GLU A 76 13.00 -4.44 5.23
CA GLU A 76 14.27 -3.86 5.64
C GLU A 76 15.36 -4.92 5.83
N ASN A 77 16.56 -4.64 5.32
CA ASN A 77 17.73 -5.53 5.35
C ASN A 77 17.56 -6.84 4.55
N MET A 78 16.60 -6.92 3.65
CA MET A 78 16.40 -8.08 2.76
C MET A 78 16.83 -7.77 1.32
N THR A 79 17.46 -8.73 0.66
CA THR A 79 17.81 -8.66 -0.77
C THR A 79 17.08 -9.74 -1.55
N PHE A 80 16.45 -9.35 -2.65
CA PHE A 80 15.64 -10.21 -3.50
C PHE A 80 16.30 -10.43 -4.87
N ILE A 81 16.17 -11.65 -5.37
CA ILE A 81 16.45 -12.00 -6.77
C ILE A 81 15.10 -12.34 -7.40
N ILE A 82 14.78 -11.69 -8.52
CA ILE A 82 13.51 -11.90 -9.22
C ILE A 82 13.79 -12.71 -10.48
N THR A 83 13.22 -13.90 -10.56
CA THR A 83 13.42 -14.79 -11.72
C THR A 83 12.76 -14.22 -12.99
N PRO A 84 13.28 -14.58 -14.18
CA PRO A 84 12.63 -14.23 -15.45
C PRO A 84 11.18 -14.75 -15.52
N ASN A 85 10.34 -14.05 -16.29
CA ASN A 85 8.95 -14.44 -16.61
C ASN A 85 7.95 -14.53 -15.43
N VAL A 86 8.30 -14.04 -14.25
CA VAL A 86 7.35 -13.93 -13.14
C VAL A 86 6.20 -12.95 -13.46
N PHE A 87 5.04 -13.20 -12.83
CA PHE A 87 3.90 -12.30 -12.83
C PHE A 87 3.58 -11.82 -11.40
N PRO A 88 3.41 -10.51 -11.14
CA PRO A 88 3.54 -9.39 -12.08
C PRO A 88 4.99 -9.18 -12.55
N SER A 89 5.19 -8.33 -13.56
CA SER A 89 6.53 -8.14 -14.18
C SER A 89 7.62 -7.77 -13.17
N ARG A 90 8.87 -8.09 -13.51
CA ARG A 90 10.05 -7.80 -12.68
C ARG A 90 10.16 -6.32 -12.27
N VAL A 91 9.76 -5.42 -13.17
CA VAL A 91 9.72 -3.96 -12.90
C VAL A 91 8.70 -3.63 -11.80
N VAL A 92 7.50 -4.21 -11.86
CA VAL A 92 6.44 -3.98 -10.86
C VAL A 92 6.84 -4.54 -9.51
N LEU A 93 7.35 -5.78 -9.47
CA LEU A 93 7.83 -6.39 -8.23
C LEU A 93 8.97 -5.61 -7.60
N SER A 94 9.92 -5.12 -8.42
CA SER A 94 11.03 -4.31 -7.94
C SER A 94 10.55 -3.04 -7.23
N ARG A 95 9.57 -2.34 -7.81
CA ARG A 95 8.98 -1.15 -7.18
C ARG A 95 8.27 -1.46 -5.87
N ILE A 96 7.53 -2.58 -5.80
CA ILE A 96 6.86 -3.02 -4.56
C ILE A 96 7.91 -3.33 -3.48
N ILE A 97 8.94 -4.11 -3.82
CA ILE A 97 10.01 -4.52 -2.89
C ILE A 97 10.76 -3.30 -2.36
N SER A 98 11.21 -2.41 -3.25
CA SER A 98 11.95 -1.20 -2.85
C SER A 98 11.10 -0.25 -2.03
N SER A 99 9.80 -0.12 -2.33
CA SER A 99 8.88 0.70 -1.52
C SER A 99 8.72 0.16 -0.10
N ALA A 100 8.83 -1.15 0.08
CA ALA A 100 8.79 -1.82 1.38
C ALA A 100 10.16 -1.88 2.09
N GLY A 101 11.21 -1.24 1.54
CA GLY A 101 12.55 -1.17 2.12
C GLY A 101 13.52 -2.29 1.74
N GLY A 102 13.14 -3.17 0.80
CA GLY A 102 13.99 -4.24 0.31
C GLY A 102 14.87 -3.82 -0.85
N ASN A 103 15.97 -4.54 -1.05
CA ASN A 103 16.86 -4.37 -2.21
C ASN A 103 16.56 -5.43 -3.27
N VAL A 104 16.71 -5.09 -4.54
CA VAL A 104 16.60 -6.04 -5.65
C VAL A 104 17.94 -6.11 -6.35
N ASN A 105 18.48 -7.33 -6.48
CA ASN A 105 19.72 -7.54 -7.20
C ASN A 105 19.46 -7.49 -8.73
N ILE A 106 20.10 -6.52 -9.38
CA ILE A 106 19.89 -6.17 -10.79
C ILE A 106 20.64 -7.13 -11.73
N LEU A 107 21.56 -7.97 -11.23
CA LEU A 107 22.35 -8.89 -12.05
C LEU A 107 21.50 -9.87 -12.89
N TYR A 108 20.20 -9.99 -12.61
CA TYR A 108 19.25 -10.83 -13.34
C TYR A 108 17.95 -10.11 -13.75
N LEU A 109 17.91 -8.77 -13.73
CA LEU A 109 16.83 -7.96 -14.31
C LEU A 109 17.08 -7.75 -15.81
#